data_AF-A0A7R9H003-F1
#
_entry.id   AF-A0A7R9H003-F1
#
_cell.length_a   1.000
_cell.length_b   1.000
_cell.length_c   1.000
_cell.angle_alpha   90.00
_cell.angle_beta   90.00
_cell.angle_gamma   90.00
#
_symmetry.space_group_name_H-M   'P 1'
#
loop_
_entity.id
_entity.type
_entity.pdbx_description
1 polymer ?
#
loop_
_entity_poly.entity_id
_entity_poly.type
_entity_poly.pdbx_seq_one_letter_code
_entity_poly.pdbx_strand_id
1 'polypeptide(L)'
;MDSGRKQEKSNPRDKASFLSILMFWWTFPIFWKGFRKDFGEEDLCGPRVSDLSTKLGDRLEKNWSGELRRAKENHSTPKFLIAILKTFRWEMIAMGLLDSFKDIVPRWEMIAMGLLDSFKDIVPR
;
A
#
# COMPACT_ATOMS: atom_id res chain seq x y z
N MET A 1 -26.13 19.27 -5.85
CA MET A 1 -25.53 19.11 -7.18
C MET A 1 -25.84 17.70 -7.64
N ASP A 2 -26.51 17.61 -8.79
CA ASP A 2 -27.04 16.38 -9.37
C ASP A 2 -25.89 15.61 -10.04
N SER A 3 -25.32 14.64 -9.34
CA SER A 3 -24.30 13.75 -9.91
C SER A 3 -25.00 12.53 -10.47
N GLY A 4 -25.37 12.61 -11.75
CA GLY A 4 -25.82 11.46 -12.52
C GLY A 4 -24.88 10.28 -12.27
N ARG A 5 -25.46 9.15 -11.83
CA ARG A 5 -24.73 7.91 -11.55
C ARG A 5 -24.08 7.40 -12.84
N LYS A 6 -22.89 7.91 -13.17
CA LYS A 6 -22.01 7.31 -14.17
C LYS A 6 -21.76 5.88 -13.68
N GLN A 7 -22.09 4.89 -14.50
CA GLN A 7 -21.78 3.49 -14.23
C GLN A 7 -20.28 3.37 -13.93
N GLU A 8 -19.99 3.22 -12.65
CA GLU A 8 -18.64 3.17 -12.15
C GLU A 8 -18.06 1.81 -12.54
N LYS A 9 -17.21 1.77 -13.56
CA LYS A 9 -16.49 0.55 -13.93
C LYS A 9 -15.74 0.07 -12.69
N SER A 10 -16.08 -1.14 -12.22
CA SER A 10 -15.43 -1.77 -11.08
C SER A 10 -13.92 -1.82 -11.31
N ASN A 11 -13.17 -1.29 -10.35
CA ASN A 11 -11.72 -1.21 -10.45
C ASN A 11 -11.15 -2.64 -10.55
N PRO A 12 -10.31 -2.97 -11.56
CA PRO A 12 -9.65 -4.27 -11.65
C PRO A 12 -8.86 -4.64 -10.39
N ARG A 13 -8.50 -3.65 -9.55
CA ARG A 13 -7.91 -3.83 -8.22
C ARG A 13 -8.82 -4.54 -7.21
N ASP A 14 -10.15 -4.42 -7.31
CA ASP A 14 -11.09 -5.08 -6.39
C ASP A 14 -11.19 -6.59 -6.63
N LYS A 15 -10.87 -7.05 -7.84
CA LYS A 15 -10.88 -8.46 -8.22
C LYS A 15 -9.49 -9.11 -8.14
N ALA A 16 -8.44 -8.33 -7.87
CA ALA A 16 -7.06 -8.78 -7.88
C ALA A 16 -6.66 -9.49 -6.57
N SER A 17 -5.97 -10.62 -6.68
CA SER A 17 -5.39 -11.34 -5.53
C SER A 17 -4.31 -10.49 -4.82
N PHE A 18 -4.06 -10.75 -3.53
CA PHE A 18 -3.07 -10.02 -2.71
C PHE A 18 -1.69 -9.90 -3.38
N LEU A 19 -1.20 -10.98 -3.98
CA LEU A 19 0.07 -11.01 -4.73
C LEU A 19 0.04 -10.13 -5.99
N SER A 20 -1.10 -10.08 -6.69
CA SER A 20 -1.29 -9.21 -7.86
C SER A 20 -1.31 -7.74 -7.47
N ILE A 21 -1.88 -7.40 -6.31
CA ILE A 21 -1.85 -6.05 -5.74
C ILE A 21 -0.41 -5.66 -5.37
N LEU A 22 0.34 -6.57 -4.74
CA LEU A 22 1.71 -6.34 -4.29
C LEU A 22 2.68 -6.08 -5.45
N MET A 23 2.59 -6.88 -6.51
CA MET A 23 3.43 -6.73 -7.70
C MET A 23 2.88 -5.70 -8.71
N PHE A 24 1.83 -4.95 -8.36
CA PHE A 24 1.10 -4.05 -9.26
C PHE A 24 0.65 -4.70 -10.58
N TRP A 25 0.56 -6.03 -10.63
CA TRP A 25 0.29 -6.79 -11.85
C TRP A 25 -1.08 -6.48 -12.45
N TRP A 26 -2.04 -6.06 -11.60
CA TRP A 26 -3.37 -5.61 -12.01
C TRP A 26 -3.36 -4.32 -12.86
N THR A 27 -2.28 -3.54 -12.84
CA THR A 27 -2.12 -2.31 -13.64
C THR A 27 -1.57 -2.57 -15.04
N PHE A 28 -0.92 -3.71 -15.26
CA PHE A 28 -0.36 -4.12 -16.55
C PHE A 28 -1.36 -4.05 -17.73
N PRO A 29 -2.62 -4.53 -17.62
CA PRO A 29 -3.61 -4.39 -18.69
C PRO A 29 -4.01 -2.93 -18.96
N ILE A 30 -3.93 -2.05 -17.95
CA ILE A 30 -4.22 -0.62 -18.09
C ILE A 30 -3.10 0.02 -18.93
N PHE A 31 -1.84 -0.23 -18.57
CA PHE A 31 -0.68 0.25 -19.33
C PHE A 31 -0.68 -0.26 -20.77
N TRP A 32 -1.02 -1.53 -20.99
CA TRP A 32 -1.10 -2.10 -22.33
C TRP A 32 -2.17 -1.44 -23.20
N LYS A 33 -3.33 -1.11 -22.61
CA LYS A 33 -4.42 -0.42 -23.30
C LYS A 33 -4.03 1.01 -23.66
N GLY A 34 -3.37 1.72 -22.74
CA GLY A 34 -2.82 3.05 -22.98
C GLY A 34 -1.75 3.12 -24.05
N PHE A 35 -0.92 2.08 -24.15
CA PHE A 35 0.09 2.00 -25.19
C PHE A 35 -0.50 1.82 -26.60
N ARG A 36 -1.72 1.28 -26.70
CA ARG A 36 -2.40 1.02 -27.99
C ARG A 36 -3.42 2.10 -28.39
N LYS A 37 -3.90 2.93 -27.46
CA LYS A 37 -4.93 3.94 -27.70
C LYS A 37 -4.85 5.06 -26.66
N ASP A 38 -5.07 6.31 -27.09
CA ASP A 38 -5.19 7.45 -26.18
C ASP A 38 -6.35 7.24 -25.18
N PHE A 39 -6.09 7.51 -23.90
CA PHE A 39 -7.06 7.36 -22.82
C PHE A 39 -8.10 8.48 -22.87
N GLY A 40 -9.38 8.13 -23.05
CA GLY A 40 -10.52 9.03 -22.84
C GLY A 40 -10.98 9.05 -21.37
N GLU A 41 -11.63 10.14 -20.94
CA GLU A 41 -12.14 10.31 -19.57
C GLU A 41 -13.17 9.23 -19.17
N GLU A 42 -13.87 8.64 -20.13
CA GLU A 42 -14.83 7.54 -19.93
C GLU A 42 -14.20 6.17 -19.61
N ASP A 43 -12.89 6.02 -19.82
CA ASP A 43 -12.16 4.78 -19.51
C ASP A 43 -11.42 4.83 -18.16
N LEU A 44 -11.47 5.98 -17.47
CA LEU A 44 -11.01 6.12 -16.10
C LEU A 44 -11.95 5.32 -15.19
N CYS A 45 -11.41 4.29 -14.54
CA CYS A 45 -12.13 3.58 -13.50
C CYS A 45 -12.43 4.55 -12.35
N GLY A 46 -13.64 4.46 -11.79
CA GLY A 46 -14.01 5.31 -10.67
C GLY A 46 -13.17 5.04 -9.42
N PRO A 47 -13.10 6.02 -8.49
CA PRO A 47 -12.37 5.86 -7.24
C PRO A 47 -12.90 4.65 -6.48
N ARG A 48 -11.98 3.83 -5.99
CA ARG A 48 -12.32 2.63 -5.23
C ARG A 48 -13.05 3.02 -3.96
N VAL A 49 -14.12 2.29 -3.60
CA VAL A 49 -14.89 2.51 -2.35
C VAL A 49 -13.99 2.47 -1.10
N SER A 50 -12.87 1.73 -1.15
CA SER A 50 -11.88 1.68 -0.06
C SER A 50 -11.05 2.96 0.08
N ASP A 51 -10.84 3.68 -1.02
CA ASP A 51 -9.96 4.84 -1.11
C ASP A 51 -10.77 6.15 -1.05
N LEU A 52 -12.10 6.04 -0.86
CA LEU A 52 -12.96 7.18 -0.59
C LEU A 52 -12.53 7.85 0.71
N SER A 53 -12.33 9.17 0.64
CA SER A 53 -11.99 10.02 1.79
C SER A 53 -12.98 9.85 2.95
N THR A 54 -14.25 9.57 2.65
CA THR A 54 -15.30 9.27 3.64
C THR A 54 -14.91 8.11 4.55
N LYS A 55 -14.50 6.96 4.00
CA LYS A 55 -14.16 5.77 4.78
C LYS A 55 -12.92 5.99 5.66
N LEU A 56 -11.96 6.77 5.16
CA LEU A 56 -10.77 7.12 5.90
C LEU A 56 -11.10 8.10 7.05
N GLY A 57 -11.96 9.07 6.78
CA GLY A 57 -12.54 9.97 7.78
C GLY A 57 -13.24 9.21 8.89
N ASP A 58 -14.12 8.26 8.56
CA ASP A 58 -14.85 7.45 9.54
C ASP A 58 -13.90 6.63 10.44
N ARG A 59 -12.84 6.03 9.86
CA ARG A 59 -11.81 5.29 10.61
C ARG A 59 -11.06 6.22 11.57
N LEU A 60 -10.69 7.41 11.10
CA LEU A 60 -9.96 8.38 11.90
C LEU A 60 -10.82 8.93 13.03
N GLU A 61 -12.07 9.26 12.75
CA GLU A 61 -13.04 9.75 13.73
C GLU A 61 -13.27 8.71 14.84
N LYS A 62 -13.50 7.45 14.47
CA LYS A 62 -13.64 6.35 15.44
C LYS A 62 -12.42 6.20 16.35
N ASN A 63 -11.22 6.30 15.78
CA ASN A 63 -9.97 6.23 16.56
C ASN A 63 -9.77 7.46 17.45
N TRP A 64 -10.17 8.64 16.98
CA TRP A 64 -10.10 9.89 17.72
C TRP A 64 -11.08 9.90 18.91
N SER A 65 -12.34 9.51 18.70
CA SER A 65 -13.33 9.38 19.79
C SER A 65 -12.88 8.39 20.86
N GLY A 66 -12.22 7.29 20.45
CA GLY A 66 -11.62 6.33 21.38
C GLY A 66 -10.47 6.92 22.21
N GLU A 67 -9.60 7.73 21.59
CA GLU A 67 -8.50 8.41 22.28
C GLU A 67 -9.03 9.49 23.24
N LEU A 68 -10.07 10.23 22.85
CA LEU A 68 -10.73 11.21 23.73
C LEU A 68 -11.30 10.56 25.00
N ARG A 69 -11.96 9.40 24.86
CA ARG A 69 -12.47 8.66 26.02
C ARG A 69 -11.33 8.19 26.94
N ARG A 70 -10.27 7.64 26.35
CA ARG A 70 -9.09 7.18 27.10
C ARG A 70 -8.35 8.33 27.80
N ALA A 71 -8.25 9.48 27.15
CA ALA A 71 -7.65 10.69 27.71
C ALA A 71 -8.46 11.23 28.89
N LYS A 72 -9.80 11.20 28.79
CA LYS A 72 -10.72 11.56 29.87
C LYS A 72 -10.59 10.64 31.08
N GLU A 73 -10.47 9.33 30.86
CA GLU A 73 -10.29 8.33 31.93
C GLU A 73 -8.91 8.46 32.62
N ASN A 74 -7.86 8.81 31.88
CA ASN A 74 -6.50 8.92 32.41
C ASN A 74 -6.08 10.34 32.83
N HIS A 75 -7.02 11.30 32.87
CA HIS A 75 -6.75 12.73 33.14
C HIS A 75 -5.58 13.31 32.32
N SER A 76 -5.40 12.83 31.09
CA SER A 76 -4.27 13.19 30.22
C SER A 76 -4.73 13.98 29.00
N THR A 77 -3.81 14.68 28.35
CA THR A 77 -4.13 15.45 27.13
C THR A 77 -4.28 14.51 25.92
N PRO A 78 -5.39 14.60 25.17
CA PRO A 78 -5.59 13.77 24.00
C PRO A 78 -4.62 14.18 22.89
N LYS A 79 -3.95 13.20 22.28
CA LYS A 79 -2.96 13.42 21.21
C LYS A 79 -3.52 12.98 19.87
N PHE A 80 -3.85 13.94 19.02
CA PHE A 80 -4.38 13.67 17.68
C PHE A 80 -3.43 12.84 16.81
N LEU A 81 -2.11 13.07 16.95
CA LEU A 81 -1.08 12.28 16.26
C LEU A 81 -1.18 10.78 16.56
N ILE A 82 -1.58 10.40 17.78
CA ILE A 82 -1.76 8.98 18.13
C ILE A 82 -2.95 8.39 17.38
N ALA A 83 -4.04 9.14 17.20
CA ALA A 83 -5.19 8.70 16.41
C ALA A 83 -4.85 8.57 14.92
N ILE A 84 -4.06 9.49 14.38
CA ILE A 84 -3.54 9.41 12.99
C ILE A 84 -2.66 8.17 12.84
N LEU A 85 -1.62 8.03 13.67
CA LEU A 85 -0.72 6.88 13.61
C LEU A 85 -1.50 5.57 13.77
N LYS A 86 -2.46 5.52 14.69
CA LYS A 86 -3.34 4.35 14.87
C LYS A 86 -4.15 4.00 13.62
N THR A 87 -4.55 5.01 12.86
CA THR A 87 -5.30 4.83 11.61
C THR A 87 -4.42 4.31 10.47
N PHE A 88 -3.16 4.78 10.36
CA PHE A 88 -2.25 4.46 9.26
C PHE A 88 -1.12 3.46 9.58
N ARG A 89 -1.11 2.90 10.80
CA ARG A 89 0.01 2.06 11.29
C ARG A 89 0.30 0.87 10.41
N TRP A 90 -0.72 0.20 9.87
CA TRP A 90 -0.53 -0.96 9.01
C TRP A 90 0.01 -0.58 7.64
N GLU A 91 -0.48 0.52 7.08
CA GLU A 91 0.02 1.08 5.83
C GLU A 91 1.51 1.48 5.97
N MET A 92 1.89 2.10 7.08
CA MET A 92 3.28 2.46 7.38
C MET A 92 4.18 1.24 7.56
N ILE A 93 3.74 0.23 8.31
CA ILE A 93 4.51 -1.01 8.51
C ILE A 93 4.69 -1.74 7.19
N ALA A 94 3.64 -1.84 6.36
CA ALA A 94 3.73 -2.49 5.07
C ALA A 94 4.74 -1.81 4.15
N MET A 95 4.74 -0.46 4.09
CA MET A 95 5.74 0.29 3.32
C MET A 95 7.17 0.07 3.85
N GLY A 96 7.37 0.20 5.16
CA GLY A 96 8.69 -0.01 5.76
C GLY A 96 9.21 -1.44 5.59
N LEU A 97 8.33 -2.44 5.62
CA LEU A 97 8.67 -3.83 5.34
C LEU A 97 9.08 -4.03 3.89
N LEU A 98 8.33 -3.44 2.93
CA LEU A 98 8.67 -3.51 1.51
C LEU A 98 10.01 -2.86 1.21
N ASP A 99 10.31 -1.71 1.81
CA ASP A 99 11.59 -1.04 1.63
C ASP A 99 12.73 -1.85 2.26
N SER A 100 12.51 -2.42 3.46
CA SER A 100 13.47 -3.34 4.08
C SER A 100 13.76 -4.55 3.18
N PHE A 101 12.73 -5.15 2.58
CA PHE A 101 12.92 -6.28 1.66
C PHE A 101 13.77 -5.91 0.44
N LYS A 102 13.60 -4.72 -0.13
CA LYS A 102 14.39 -4.25 -1.28
C LYS A 102 15.87 -4.13 -0.95
N ASP A 103 16.22 -3.76 0.28
CA ASP A 103 17.62 -3.62 0.70
C ASP A 103 18.24 -4.95 1.14
N ILE A 104 17.44 -5.87 1.68
CA ILE A 104 17.90 -7.18 2.17
C ILE A 104 18.23 -8.13 1.02
N VAL A 105 17.40 -8.17 -0.02
CA VAL A 105 17.59 -9.06 -1.19
C VAL A 105 18.96 -8.88 -1.87
N PRO A 106 19.40 -7.67 -2.26
CA PRO A 106 20.70 -7.47 -2.90
C PRO A 106 21.87 -7.72 -1.92
N ARG A 107 21.66 -7.48 -0.62
CA ARG A 107 22.67 -7.77 0.40
C ARG A 107 22.94 -9.28 0.51
N TRP A 108 21.93 -10.11 0.31
CA TRP A 108 22.10 -11.56 0.27
C TRP A 108 22.87 -12.03 -0.97
N GLU A 109 22.58 -11.44 -2.13
CA GLU A 109 23.30 -11.73 -3.39
C GLU A 109 24.81 -11.43 -3.25
N MET A 110 25.16 -10.30 -2.63
CA MET A 110 26.56 -9.93 -2.38
C MET A 110 27.29 -10.93 -1.47
N ILE A 111 26.64 -11.41 -0.41
CA ILE A 111 27.22 -12.39 0.52
C ILE A 111 27.39 -13.75 -0.16
N ALA A 112 26.40 -14.18 -0.95
CA ALA A 112 26.45 -15.45 -1.67
C ALA A 112 27.60 -15.48 -2.70
N MET A 113 27.82 -14.38 -3.44
CA MET A 113 28.94 -14.26 -4.37
C MET A 113 30.30 -14.31 -3.67
N GLY A 114 30.47 -13.59 -2.56
CA GLY A 114 31.72 -13.61 -1.79
C GLY A 114 32.05 -14.97 -1.17
N LEU A 115 31.02 -15.71 -0.75
CA LEU A 115 31.18 -17.06 -0.21
C LEU A 115 31.61 -18.04 -1.32
N LEU A 116 31.01 -17.95 -2.51
CA LEU A 116 31.36 -18.78 -3.66
C LEU A 116 32.82 -18.61 -4.11
N ASP A 117 33.32 -17.37 -4.09
CA ASP A 117 34.71 -17.05 -4.45
C ASP A 117 35.71 -17.66 -3.44
N SER A 118 35.42 -17.50 -2.15
CA SER A 118 36.24 -18.10 -1.08
C SER A 118 36.30 -19.62 -1.14
N PHE A 119 35.21 -20.30 -1.50
CA PHE A 119 35.20 -21.75 -1.69
C PHE A 119 36.00 -22.20 -2.92
N LYS A 120 36.03 -21.37 -3.97
CA LYS A 120 36.78 -21.65 -5.20
C LYS A 120 38.29 -21.52 -5.01
N ASP A 121 38.73 -20.62 -4.13
CA ASP A 121 40.14 -20.46 -3.76
C ASP A 121 40.65 -21.58 -2.83
N ILE A 122 39.76 -22.21 -2.05
CA ILE A 122 40.07 -23.29 -1.09
C ILE A 122 40.22 -24.66 -1.75
N VAL A 123 39.63 -24.88 -2.93
CA VAL A 123 39.77 -26.13 -3.70
C VAL A 123 40.80 -25.92 -4.81
N PRO A 124 42.09 -26.25 -4.59
CA PRO A 124 43.06 -26.30 -5.67
C PRO A 124 42.66 -27.41 -6.64
N ARG A 125 42.65 -27.05 -7.93
CA ARG A 125 42.29 -27.94 -9.05
C ARG A 125 43.25 -29.11 -9.19
#